data_AF-A0A4V2RE47-F1
#
_entry.id   AF-A0A4V2RE47-F1
#
_cell.length_a   1.000
_cell.length_b   1.000
_cell.length_c   1.000
_cell.angle_alpha   90.00
_cell.angle_beta   90.00
_cell.angle_gamma   90.00
#
_symmetry.space_group_name_H-M   'P 1'
#
loop_
_entity.id
_entity.type
_entity.pdbx_description
1 polymer ?
#
loop_
_entity_poly.entity_id
_entity_poly.type
_entity_poly.pdbx_seq_one_letter_code
_entity_poly.pdbx_strand_id
1 'polypeptide(L)' 'MNILEYQVREHYTLTIDDLDGNSRKIWNWEILIAENSAERYRGKAYDSVKGIEIPWAMLTNARKTPYEQMLDKIIAYINE' A
#
# COMPACT_ATOMS: atom_id res chain seq x y z
N MET A 1 -26.81 -12.36 5.53
CA MET A 1 -25.34 -12.24 5.64
C MET A 1 -24.94 -11.07 4.76
N ASN A 2 -24.50 -9.94 5.33
CA ASN A 2 -24.08 -8.79 4.53
C ASN A 2 -22.62 -9.00 4.11
N ILE A 3 -22.41 -9.40 2.87
CA ILE A 3 -21.08 -9.46 2.26
C ILE A 3 -20.71 -8.01 1.90
N LEU A 4 -19.64 -7.48 2.49
CA LEU A 4 -19.09 -6.19 2.11
C LEU A 4 -18.19 -6.41 0.90
N GLU A 5 -18.68 -6.05 -0.28
CA GLU A 5 -17.88 -6.07 -1.51
C GLU A 5 -16.99 -4.83 -1.57
N TYR A 6 -15.69 -5.07 -1.76
CA TYR A 6 -14.70 -4.01 -1.98
C TYR A 6 -14.35 -3.97 -3.47
N GLN A 7 -14.34 -2.77 -4.04
CA GLN A 7 -13.94 -2.54 -5.42
C GLN A 7 -12.70 -1.66 -5.43
N VAL A 8 -11.71 -2.02 -6.25
CA VAL A 8 -10.51 -1.19 -6.44
C VAL A 8 -10.94 0.13 -7.08
N ARG A 9 -10.66 1.23 -6.38
CA ARG A 9 -10.95 2.60 -6.81
C ARG A 9 -9.72 3.28 -7.37
N GLU A 10 -8.58 3.04 -6.74
CA GLU A 10 -7.34 3.75 -7.04
C GLU A 10 -6.19 2.75 -7.20
N HIS A 11 -5.31 3.07 -8.14
CA HIS A 11 -4.09 2.32 -8.41
C HIS A 11 -2.94 3.31 -8.58
N TYR A 12 -1.89 3.15 -7.78
CA TYR A 12 -0.69 3.96 -7.83
C TYR A 12 0.55 3.10 -8.05
N THR A 13 1.54 3.67 -8.71
CA THR A 13 2.91 3.15 -8.78
C THR A 13 3.84 4.06 -7.98
N LEU A 14 4.65 3.46 -7.12
CA LEU A 14 5.60 4.14 -6.26
C LEU A 14 6.99 3.52 -6.45
N THR A 15 7.98 4.34 -6.82
CA THR A 15 9.39 3.95 -6.81
C THR A 15 10.08 4.61 -5.62
N ILE A 16 10.74 3.81 -4.78
CA ILE A 16 11.59 4.29 -3.69
C ILE A 16 13.03 3.93 -4.03
N ASP A 17 13.88 4.95 -4.07
CA ASP A 17 15.32 4.82 -4.26
C ASP A 17 16.01 5.06 -2.92
N ASP A 18 16.41 3.97 -2.26
CA ASP A 18 17.11 4.00 -0.98
C ASP A 18 18.62 3.88 -1.22
N LEU A 19 19.35 4.94 -0.85
CA LEU A 19 20.79 5.07 -1.01
C LEU A 19 21.46 4.89 0.36
N ASP A 20 21.67 3.64 0.75
CA ASP A 20 22.43 3.32 1.95
C ASP A 20 23.92 3.16 1.61
N GLY A 21 24.65 4.28 1.72
CA GLY A 21 26.10 4.37 1.52
C GLY A 21 26.57 3.87 0.15
N ASN A 22 26.90 2.58 0.07
CA ASN A 22 27.42 1.91 -1.13
C ASN A 22 26.43 0.94 -1.81
N SER A 23 25.23 0.75 -1.26
CA SER A 23 24.21 -0.13 -1.86
C SER A 23 22.97 0.65 -2.24
N ARG A 24 22.62 0.64 -3.53
CA ARG A 24 21.37 1.22 -4.03
C ARG A 24 20.27 0.16 -3.97
N LYS A 25 19.26 0.38 -3.14
CA LYS A 25 18.05 -0.46 -3.08
C LYS A 25 16.91 0.28 -3.73
N ILE A 26 16.49 -0.20 -4.90
CA ILE A 26 15.29 0.30 -5.58
C ILE A 26 14.13 -0.63 -5.22
N TRP A 27 13.03 -0.02 -4.81
CA TRP A 27 11.74 -0.66 -4.59
C TRP A 27 10.71 -0.10 -5.56
N ASN A 28 9.89 -0.97 -6.14
CA ASN A 28 8.84 -0.58 -7.09
C ASN A 28 7.52 -1.19 -6.64
N TRP A 29 6.69 -0.38 -6.00
CA TRP A 29 5.42 -0.81 -5.43
C TRP A 29 4.25 -0.45 -6.35
N GLU A 30 3.39 -1.43 -6.60
CA GLU A 30 2.03 -1.22 -7.09
C GLU A 30 1.09 -1.20 -5.88
N ILE A 31 0.36 -0.09 -5.71
CA ILE A 31 -0.51 0.17 -4.56
C ILE A 31 -1.95 0.19 -5.05
N LEU A 32 -2.77 -0.71 -4.49
CA LEU A 32 -4.19 -0.82 -4.79
C LEU A 32 -4.99 -0.35 -3.58
N ILE A 33 -5.93 0.56 -3.81
CA ILE A 33 -6.86 1.03 -2.79
C ILE A 33 -8.27 0.64 -3.23
N ALA A 34 -8.94 -0.11 -2.35
CA ALA A 34 -10.29 -0.57 -2.55
C ALA A 34 -11.23 0.06 -1.53
N GLU A 35 -12.45 0.33 -1.97
CA GLU A 35 -13.51 0.93 -1.16
C GLU A 35 -14.76 0.04 -1.22
N ASN A 36 -15.56 0.02 -0.16
CA ASN A 36 -16.87 -0.60 -0.17
C ASN A 36 -18.01 0.44 -0.11
N SER A 37 -19.25 -0.01 -0.19
CA SER A 37 -20.44 0.85 -0.12
C SER A 37 -20.62 1.63 1.20
N ALA A 38 -19.81 1.33 2.22
CA ALA A 38 -19.82 2.02 3.52
C ALA A 38 -18.58 2.93 3.70
N GLU A 39 -17.94 3.34 2.60
CA GLU A 39 -16.75 4.22 2.56
C GLU A 39 -15.59 3.69 3.42
N ARG A 40 -15.50 2.37 3.58
CA ARG A 40 -14.37 1.74 4.26
C ARG A 40 -13.30 1.44 3.23
N TYR A 41 -12.08 1.87 3.53
CA TYR A 41 -10.93 1.65 2.67
C TYR A 41 -10.13 0.43 3.11
N ARG A 42 -9.66 -0.32 2.11
CA ARG A 42 -8.61 -1.33 2.25
C ARG A 42 -7.49 -1.01 1.27
N GLY A 43 -6.26 -1.28 1.66
CA GLY A 43 -5.09 -1.10 0.81
C GLY A 43 -4.26 -2.37 0.73
N LYS A 44 -3.70 -2.63 -0.45
CA LYS A 44 -2.70 -3.67 -0.73
C LYS A 44 -1.55 -3.02 -1.47
N ALA A 45 -0.33 -3.47 -1.23
CA ALA A 45 0.82 -3.08 -2.03
C ALA A 45 1.66 -4.30 -2.39
N TYR A 46 2.29 -4.31 -3.56
CA TYR A 46 3.21 -5.36 -3.92
C TYR A 46 4.36 -4.84 -4.79
N ASP A 47 5.55 -5.38 -4.57
CA ASP A 47 6.71 -5.18 -5.42
C ASP A 47 6.91 -6.44 -6.26
N SER A 48 6.56 -6.36 -7.55
CA SER A 48 6.61 -7.49 -8.47
C SER A 48 8.03 -7.93 -8.82
N VAL A 49 9.01 -7.02 -8.73
CA VAL A 49 10.42 -7.33 -8.99
C VAL A 49 11.01 -8.15 -7.85
N LYS A 50 10.64 -7.83 -6.60
CA LYS A 50 11.12 -8.51 -5.41
C LYS A 50 10.22 -9.64 -4.92
N GLY A 51 9.00 -9.78 -5.47
CA GLY A 51 8.03 -10.79 -5.08
C GLY A 51 7.46 -10.56 -3.68
N ILE A 52 7.39 -9.29 -3.24
CA ILE A 52 6.98 -8.90 -1.89
C ILE A 52 5.57 -8.34 -1.92
N GLU A 53 4.76 -8.68 -0.91
CA GLU A 53 3.38 -8.21 -0.78
C GLU A 53 3.08 -7.71 0.63
N ILE A 54 2.46 -6.54 0.71
CA ILE A 54 1.70 -6.08 1.87
C ILE A 54 0.23 -6.43 1.61
N PRO A 55 -0.36 -7.40 2.35
CA PRO A 55 -1.70 -7.88 2.08
C PRO A 55 -2.76 -6.82 2.40
N TRP A 56 -3.99 -7.07 1.94
CA TRP A 56 -5.13 -6.18 2.19
C TRP A 56 -5.32 -5.83 3.67
N ALA A 57 -5.06 -4.58 4.02
CA ALA A 57 -5.20 -4.04 5.36
C ALA A 57 -6.29 -2.95 5.39
N MET A 58 -7.03 -2.85 6.50
CA MET A 58 -7.98 -1.75 6.71
C MET A 58 -7.22 -0.43 6.91
N LEU A 59 -7.74 0.63 6.29
CA LEU A 59 -7.19 1.99 6.35
C LEU A 59 -8.17 2.89 7.12
N THR A 60 -7.99 2.97 8.44
CA THR A 60 -8.97 3.58 9.35
C THR A 60 -8.54 4.93 9.91
N ASN A 61 -7.35 5.44 9.56
CA ASN A 61 -6.86 6.70 10.09
C ASN A 61 -7.54 7.89 9.41
N ALA A 62 -8.55 8.48 10.05
CA ALA A 62 -9.28 9.63 9.52
C ALA A 62 -8.44 10.90 9.31
N ARG A 63 -7.19 10.96 9.80
CA ARG A 63 -6.27 12.09 9.61
C ARG A 63 -5.35 11.93 8.41
N LYS A 64 -5.36 10.76 7.75
CA LYS A 64 -4.49 10.45 6.61
C LYS A 64 -5.34 9.88 5.47
N THR A 65 -5.02 10.29 4.25
CA THR A 65 -5.59 9.66 3.06
C THR A 65 -5.28 8.15 3.04
N PRO A 66 -6.11 7.33 2.37
CA PRO A 66 -5.82 5.91 2.19
C PRO A 66 -4.41 5.67 1.61
N TYR A 67 -3.98 6.52 0.68
CA TYR A 67 -2.64 6.47 0.08
C TYR A 67 -1.52 6.72 1.11
N GLU A 68 -1.62 7.78 1.91
CA GLU A 68 -0.62 8.07 2.97
C GLU A 68 -0.50 6.94 3.99
N GLN A 69 -1.63 6.30 4.34
CA GLN A 69 -1.61 5.14 5.23
C GLN A 69 -0.90 3.93 4.59
N MET A 70 -0.98 3.77 3.27
CA MET A 70 -0.22 2.74 2.55
C MET A 70 1.26 3.08 2.45
N LEU A 71 1.61 4.36 2.26
CA LEU A 71 3.00 4.81 2.30
C LEU A 71 3.64 4.50 3.66
N ASP A 72 2.97 4.80 4.77
CA ASP A 72 3.48 4.48 6.11
C ASP A 72 3.81 2.99 6.24
N LYS A 73 2.92 2.11 5.73
CA LYS A 73 3.09 0.66 5.78
C LYS A 73 4.26 0.19 4.92
N ILE A 74 4.42 0.75 3.72
CA ILE A 74 5.55 0.44 2.83
C ILE A 74 6.87 0.87 3.45
N ILE A 75 6.92 2.08 4.00
CA ILE A 75 8.12 2.60 4.67
C ILE A 75 8.46 1.77 5.90
N ALA A 76 7.46 1.37 6.70
CA ALA A 76 7.67 0.47 7.82
C ALA A 76 8.28 -0.86 7.36
N TYR A 77 7.71 -1.47 6.31
CA TYR A 77 8.22 -2.73 5.75
C TYR A 77 9.68 -2.62 5.27
N ILE A 78 10.05 -1.54 4.60
CA ILE A 78 11.41 -1.35 4.07
C ILE A 78 12.45 -1.23 5.21
N ASN A 79 12.04 -0.71 6.37
CA ASN A 79 12.91 -0.47 7.51
C ASN A 79 12.93 -1.62 8.55
N GLU A 80 12.13 -2.67 8.37
CA GLU A 80 12.16 -3.90 9.19
C GLU A 80 13.34 -4.80 8.80
#